data_AF-A0A2G2LQX7-F1
#
_entry.id   AF-A0A2G2LQX7-F1
#
_cell.length_a   1.000
_cell.length_b   1.000
_cell.length_c   1.000
_cell.angle_alpha   90.00
_cell.angle_beta   90.00
_cell.angle_gamma   90.00
#
_symmetry.space_group_name_H-M   'P 1'
#
loop_
_entity.id
_entity.type
_entity.pdbx_description
1 polymer ?
#
loop_
_entity_poly.entity_id
_entity_poly.type
_entity_poly.pdbx_seq_one_letter_code
_entity_poly.pdbx_strand_id
1 'polypeptide(L)'
;MPQLDFSTFPSQIFWLAIAFVLLYLALDRYLIPRIGGAIEERKDRIADDLDMAARKKAEADAAMLAYDKNLADARAKASFIAAENRAALDEQLAKETATQEAELDKSAAKAEKQIAKARAEAMKHVEEIALDVAADMVTALGNIKTDPKKLQKALDTARAGSAAL
;
A
#
# COMPACT_ATOMS: atom_id res chain seq x y z
N MET A 1 -105.24 29.08 -25.75
CA MET A 1 -103.85 29.50 -25.44
C MET A 1 -103.03 29.34 -26.73
N PRO A 2 -102.61 30.43 -27.39
CA PRO A 2 -101.94 30.40 -28.71
C PRO A 2 -100.53 29.78 -28.72
N GLN A 3 -100.13 29.11 -27.63
CA GLN A 3 -98.77 28.61 -27.39
C GLN A 3 -98.61 27.13 -27.78
N LEU A 4 -99.72 26.45 -28.10
CA LEU A 4 -99.77 25.04 -28.51
C LEU A 4 -100.35 24.94 -29.93
N ASP A 5 -99.81 25.73 -30.85
CA ASP A 5 -100.14 25.64 -32.27
C ASP A 5 -99.19 24.64 -32.96
N PHE A 6 -99.65 23.40 -33.07
CA PHE A 6 -98.93 22.26 -33.65
C PHE A 6 -98.57 22.45 -35.13
N SER A 7 -99.16 23.43 -35.83
CA SER A 7 -98.82 23.73 -37.22
C SER A 7 -97.38 24.25 -37.39
N THR A 8 -96.80 24.85 -36.33
CA THR A 8 -95.44 25.43 -36.35
C THR A 8 -94.35 24.44 -35.93
N PHE A 9 -94.72 23.32 -35.30
CA PHE A 9 -93.79 22.35 -34.72
C PHE A 9 -92.87 21.70 -35.76
N PRO A 10 -93.35 21.31 -36.97
CA PRO A 10 -92.47 20.74 -37.99
C PRO A 10 -91.33 21.67 -38.42
N SER A 11 -91.61 22.99 -38.52
CA SER A 11 -90.59 23.98 -38.87
C SER A 11 -89.57 24.17 -37.75
N GLN A 12 -90.04 24.23 -36.50
CA GLN A 12 -89.16 24.32 -35.33
C GLN A 12 -88.25 23.08 -35.20
N ILE A 13 -88.81 21.89 -35.39
CA ILE A 13 -88.06 20.63 -35.35
C ILE A 13 -87.04 20.57 -36.50
N PHE A 14 -87.41 21.03 -37.70
CA PHE A 14 -86.49 21.09 -38.85
C PHE A 14 -85.29 21.99 -38.57
N TRP A 15 -85.51 23.21 -38.08
CA TRP A 15 -84.42 24.12 -37.72
C TRP A 15 -83.60 23.63 -36.52
N LEU A 16 -84.26 23.00 -35.54
CA LEU A 16 -83.58 22.37 -34.41
C LEU A 16 -82.66 21.23 -34.88
N ALA A 17 -83.11 20.39 -35.82
CA ALA A 17 -82.30 19.33 -36.39
C ALA A 17 -81.08 19.90 -37.15
N ILE A 18 -81.27 20.96 -37.94
CA ILE A 18 -80.17 21.63 -38.64
C ILE A 18 -79.17 22.22 -37.64
N ALA A 19 -79.63 22.96 -36.63
CA ALA A 19 -78.77 23.55 -35.63
C ALA A 19 -78.03 22.48 -34.81
N PHE A 20 -78.70 21.38 -34.48
CA PHE A 20 -78.10 20.25 -33.76
C PHE A 20 -77.02 19.55 -34.61
N VAL A 21 -77.27 19.32 -35.90
CA VAL A 21 -76.28 18.73 -36.80
C VAL A 21 -75.07 19.65 -36.96
N LEU A 22 -75.29 20.97 -37.14
CA LEU A 22 -74.19 21.94 -37.22
C LEU A 22 -73.37 21.98 -35.92
N LEU A 23 -74.03 21.96 -34.75
CA LEU A 23 -73.36 21.89 -33.46
C LEU A 23 -72.57 20.59 -33.29
N TYR A 24 -73.16 19.46 -33.67
CA TYR A 24 -72.50 18.15 -33.62
C TYR A 24 -71.22 18.14 -34.45
N LEU A 25 -71.28 18.62 -35.70
CA LEU A 25 -70.12 18.71 -36.58
C LEU A 25 -69.05 19.66 -36.02
N ALA A 26 -69.46 20.78 -35.40
CA ALA A 26 -68.53 21.68 -34.75
C ALA A 26 -67.82 21.03 -33.54
N LEU A 27 -68.55 20.25 -32.73
CA LEU A 27 -67.98 19.51 -31.60
C LEU A 27 -67.01 18.42 -32.06
N ASP A 28 -67.43 17.61 -33.02
CA ASP A 28 -66.64 16.51 -33.58
C ASP A 28 -65.35 17.03 -34.21
N ARG A 29 -65.44 18.11 -34.99
CA ARG A 29 -64.27 18.64 -35.71
C ARG A 29 -63.36 19.53 -34.87
N TYR A 30 -63.86 20.18 -33.82
CA TYR A 30 -63.10 21.22 -33.10
C TYR A 30 -62.85 20.91 -31.62
N LEU A 31 -63.87 20.46 -30.87
CA LEU A 31 -63.74 20.26 -29.42
C LEU A 31 -63.09 18.92 -29.06
N ILE A 32 -63.55 17.83 -29.67
CA ILE A 32 -63.00 16.49 -29.44
C ILE A 32 -61.49 16.41 -29.75
N PRO A 33 -60.98 16.87 -30.92
CA PRO A 33 -59.55 16.78 -31.20
C PRO A 33 -58.69 17.62 -30.26
N ARG A 34 -59.20 18.74 -29.74
CA ARG A 34 -58.48 19.56 -28.76
C ARG A 34 -58.30 18.86 -27.42
N ILE A 35 -59.34 18.18 -26.94
CA ILE A 35 -59.28 17.42 -25.68
C ILE A 35 -58.41 16.17 -25.87
N GLY A 36 -58.55 15.47 -27.02
CA GLY A 36 -57.72 14.32 -27.36
C GLY A 36 -56.23 14.67 -27.41
N GLY A 37 -55.86 15.78 -28.03
CA GLY A 37 -54.47 16.23 -28.11
C GLY A 37 -53.84 16.51 -26.74
N ALA A 38 -54.57 17.13 -25.81
CA ALA A 38 -54.05 17.41 -24.46
C ALA A 38 -53.87 16.14 -23.62
N ILE A 39 -54.71 15.12 -23.83
CA ILE A 39 -54.56 13.81 -23.16
C ILE A 39 -53.35 13.08 -23.73
N GLU A 40 -53.18 13.08 -25.05
CA GLU A 40 -52.06 12.40 -25.70
C GLU A 40 -50.72 13.06 -25.34
N GLU A 41 -50.64 14.39 -25.37
CA GLU A 41 -49.42 15.12 -24.96
C GLU A 41 -49.00 14.75 -23.53
N ARG A 42 -49.96 14.61 -22.61
CA ARG A 42 -49.67 14.18 -21.23
C ARG A 42 -49.19 12.75 -21.17
N LYS A 43 -49.81 11.83 -21.92
CA LYS A 43 -49.37 10.44 -21.98
C LYS A 43 -47.97 10.32 -22.54
N ASP A 44 -47.69 11.01 -23.64
CA ASP A 44 -46.37 11.02 -24.28
C ASP A 44 -45.31 11.58 -23.34
N ARG A 45 -45.61 12.68 -22.65
CA ARG A 45 -44.69 13.26 -21.67
C ARG A 45 -44.41 12.32 -20.50
N ILE A 46 -45.45 11.67 -19.95
CA ILE A 46 -45.28 10.70 -18.87
C ILE A 46 -44.46 9.50 -19.35
N ALA A 47 -44.72 9.00 -20.56
CA ALA A 47 -43.97 7.91 -21.14
C ALA A 47 -42.49 8.27 -21.34
N ASP A 48 -42.19 9.46 -21.88
CA ASP A 48 -40.82 9.93 -22.04
C ASP A 48 -40.12 10.14 -20.69
N ASP A 49 -40.80 10.73 -19.71
CA ASP A 49 -40.27 10.90 -18.35
C ASP A 49 -39.95 9.55 -17.69
N LEU A 50 -40.82 8.54 -17.85
CA LEU A 50 -40.60 7.18 -17.33
C LEU A 50 -39.43 6.50 -18.05
N ASP A 51 -39.33 6.62 -19.36
CA ASP A 51 -38.24 6.07 -20.14
C ASP A 51 -36.91 6.74 -19.78
N MET A 52 -36.89 8.06 -19.63
CA MET A 52 -35.73 8.80 -19.14
C MET A 52 -35.32 8.35 -17.74
N ALA A 53 -36.27 8.19 -16.82
CA ALA A 53 -35.99 7.70 -15.47
C ALA A 53 -35.44 6.27 -15.48
N ALA A 54 -36.01 5.39 -16.30
CA ALA A 54 -35.52 4.02 -16.46
C ALA A 54 -34.09 3.98 -17.02
N ARG A 55 -33.80 4.79 -18.06
CA ARG A 55 -32.45 4.93 -18.61
C ARG A 55 -31.46 5.44 -17.57
N LYS A 56 -31.81 6.50 -16.83
CA LYS A 56 -30.96 7.07 -15.78
C LYS A 56 -30.71 6.10 -14.64
N LYS A 57 -31.72 5.30 -14.26
CA LYS A 57 -31.56 4.24 -13.28
C LYS A 57 -30.59 3.16 -13.77
N ALA A 58 -30.76 2.69 -15.01
CA ALA A 58 -29.87 1.68 -15.59
C ALA A 58 -28.41 2.19 -15.70
N GLU A 59 -28.21 3.46 -16.08
CA GLU A 59 -26.89 4.11 -16.07
C GLU A 59 -26.29 4.16 -14.66
N ALA A 60 -27.09 4.52 -13.65
CA ALA A 60 -26.65 4.57 -12.26
C ALA A 60 -26.29 3.17 -11.72
N ASP A 61 -27.11 2.17 -11.99
CA ASP A 61 -26.86 0.78 -11.58
C ASP A 61 -25.58 0.24 -12.25
N ALA A 62 -25.37 0.53 -13.53
CA ALA A 62 -24.15 0.17 -14.24
C ALA A 62 -22.90 0.88 -13.68
N ALA A 63 -23.01 2.16 -13.35
CA ALA A 63 -21.94 2.94 -12.73
C ALA A 63 -21.61 2.41 -11.32
N MET A 64 -22.62 2.03 -10.54
CA MET A 64 -22.47 1.44 -9.21
C MET A 64 -21.72 0.11 -9.30
N LEU A 65 -22.10 -0.77 -10.23
CA LEU A 65 -21.41 -2.05 -10.46
C LEU A 65 -19.95 -1.85 -10.88
N ALA A 66 -19.68 -0.90 -11.76
CA ALA A 66 -18.32 -0.56 -12.17
C ALA A 66 -17.50 0.00 -11.00
N TYR A 67 -18.10 0.86 -10.17
CA TYR A 67 -17.48 1.41 -8.98
C TYR A 67 -17.12 0.31 -7.97
N ASP A 68 -18.06 -0.57 -7.66
CA ASP A 68 -17.85 -1.68 -6.71
C ASP A 68 -16.76 -2.63 -7.20
N LYS A 69 -16.75 -2.94 -8.51
CA LYS A 69 -15.68 -3.73 -9.13
C LYS A 69 -14.33 -3.04 -9.01
N ASN A 70 -14.24 -1.76 -9.37
CA ASN A 70 -13.00 -1.00 -9.28
C ASN A 70 -12.48 -0.91 -7.83
N LEU A 71 -13.39 -0.78 -6.85
CA LEU A 71 -13.04 -0.77 -5.44
C LEU A 71 -12.50 -2.12 -4.97
N ALA A 72 -13.13 -3.22 -5.40
CA ALA A 72 -12.66 -4.57 -5.11
C ALA A 72 -11.29 -4.84 -5.73
N ASP A 73 -11.10 -4.48 -7.00
CA ASP A 73 -9.83 -4.63 -7.72
C ASP A 73 -8.72 -3.78 -7.09
N ALA A 74 -9.03 -2.53 -6.70
CA ALA A 74 -8.09 -1.65 -6.01
C ALA A 74 -7.66 -2.21 -4.65
N ARG A 75 -8.60 -2.75 -3.86
CA ARG A 75 -8.30 -3.41 -2.57
C ARG A 75 -7.43 -4.64 -2.77
N ALA A 76 -7.78 -5.50 -3.73
CA ALA A 76 -6.99 -6.69 -4.06
C ALA A 76 -5.56 -6.32 -4.48
N LYS A 77 -5.41 -5.31 -5.35
CA LYS A 77 -4.11 -4.82 -5.79
C LYS A 77 -3.30 -4.21 -4.64
N ALA A 78 -3.93 -3.44 -3.75
CA ALA A 78 -3.26 -2.89 -2.57
C ALA A 78 -2.75 -4.01 -1.63
N SER A 79 -3.58 -5.03 -1.36
CA SER A 79 -3.18 -6.19 -0.57
C SER A 79 -2.05 -6.97 -1.22
N PHE A 80 -2.10 -7.16 -2.54
CA PHE A 80 -1.04 -7.81 -3.30
C PHE A 80 0.29 -7.04 -3.20
N ILE A 81 0.27 -5.73 -3.46
CA ILE A 81 1.45 -4.86 -3.37
C ILE A 81 2.02 -4.86 -1.95
N ALA A 82 1.16 -4.82 -0.92
CA ALA A 82 1.61 -4.88 0.47
C ALA A 82 2.31 -6.20 0.80
N ALA A 83 1.77 -7.33 0.32
CA ALA A 83 2.37 -8.65 0.50
C ALA A 83 3.70 -8.79 -0.25
N GLU A 84 3.75 -8.34 -1.52
CA GLU A 84 4.94 -8.36 -2.36
C GLU A 84 6.06 -7.50 -1.75
N ASN A 85 5.76 -6.27 -1.35
CA ASN A 85 6.74 -5.40 -0.69
C ASN A 85 7.24 -5.98 0.62
N ARG A 86 6.36 -6.60 1.42
CA ARG A 86 6.77 -7.24 2.67
C ARG A 86 7.73 -8.40 2.41
N ALA A 87 7.43 -9.26 1.44
CA ALA A 87 8.33 -10.35 1.06
C ALA A 87 9.68 -9.83 0.54
N ALA A 88 9.68 -8.80 -0.29
CA ALA A 88 10.90 -8.17 -0.81
C ALA A 88 11.74 -7.52 0.29
N LEU A 89 11.09 -6.84 1.25
CA LEU A 89 11.76 -6.25 2.41
C LEU A 89 12.35 -7.32 3.33
N ASP A 90 11.60 -8.39 3.61
CA ASP A 90 12.10 -9.50 4.43
C ASP A 90 13.33 -10.16 3.78
N GLU A 91 13.33 -10.33 2.46
CA GLU A 91 14.49 -10.85 1.72
C GLU A 91 15.69 -9.89 1.76
N GLN A 92 15.47 -8.59 1.56
CA GLN A 92 16.52 -7.58 1.66
C GLN A 92 17.12 -7.52 3.06
N LEU A 93 16.27 -7.55 4.09
CA LEU A 93 16.69 -7.48 5.49
C LEU A 93 17.47 -8.72 5.89
N ALA A 94 17.07 -9.91 5.42
CA ALA A 94 17.84 -11.13 5.61
C ALA A 94 19.23 -11.06 4.95
N LYS A 95 19.31 -10.53 3.72
CA LYS A 95 20.59 -10.33 3.03
C LYS A 95 21.49 -9.32 3.74
N GLU A 96 20.95 -8.18 4.14
CA GLU A 96 21.70 -7.15 4.86
C GLU A 96 22.16 -7.62 6.23
N THR A 97 21.34 -8.39 6.93
CA THR A 97 21.71 -8.97 8.23
C THR A 97 22.85 -9.97 8.04
N ALA A 98 22.77 -10.86 7.06
CA ALA A 98 23.84 -11.82 6.77
C ALA A 98 25.16 -11.14 6.36
N THR A 99 25.11 -10.04 5.60
CA THR A 99 26.33 -9.29 5.24
C THR A 99 26.92 -8.55 6.44
N GLN A 100 26.08 -7.95 7.28
CA GLN A 100 26.53 -7.28 8.51
C GLN A 100 27.13 -8.27 9.50
N GLU A 101 26.51 -9.44 9.70
CA GLU A 101 27.05 -10.52 10.53
C GLU A 101 28.43 -10.96 10.03
N ALA A 102 28.58 -11.19 8.72
CA ALA A 102 29.87 -11.56 8.14
C ALA A 102 30.95 -10.47 8.31
N GLU A 103 30.59 -9.19 8.24
CA GLU A 103 31.53 -8.09 8.50
C GLU A 103 31.89 -7.96 9.99
N LEU A 104 30.92 -8.17 10.89
CA LEU A 104 31.15 -8.22 12.33
C LEU A 104 32.10 -9.36 12.70
N ASP A 105 31.91 -10.55 12.14
CA ASP A 105 32.78 -11.71 12.37
C ASP A 105 34.21 -11.44 11.91
N LYS A 106 34.39 -10.83 10.72
CA LYS A 106 35.72 -10.42 10.24
C LYS A 106 36.36 -9.39 11.16
N SER A 107 35.60 -8.41 11.61
CA SER A 107 36.07 -7.36 12.52
C SER A 107 36.49 -7.95 13.87
N ALA A 108 35.68 -8.85 14.43
CA ALA A 108 35.98 -9.58 15.66
C ALA A 108 37.26 -10.41 15.53
N ALA A 109 37.38 -11.22 14.47
CA ALA A 109 38.59 -12.00 14.21
C ALA A 109 39.84 -11.13 14.03
N LYS A 110 39.71 -9.95 13.42
CA LYS A 110 40.81 -8.98 13.28
C LYS A 110 41.20 -8.39 14.63
N ALA A 111 40.22 -8.03 15.47
CA ALA A 111 40.46 -7.53 16.81
C ALA A 111 41.15 -8.58 17.69
N GLU A 112 40.69 -9.84 17.65
CA GLU A 112 41.33 -10.96 18.35
C GLU A 112 42.78 -11.15 17.96
N LYS A 113 43.10 -11.11 16.65
CA LYS A 113 44.48 -11.17 16.16
C LYS A 113 45.34 -10.01 16.67
N GLN A 114 44.79 -8.79 16.71
CA GLN A 114 45.51 -7.63 17.24
C GLN A 114 45.76 -7.78 18.75
N ILE A 115 44.78 -8.24 19.53
CA ILE A 115 44.93 -8.50 20.96
C ILE A 115 45.98 -9.58 21.19
N ALA A 116 45.96 -10.67 20.43
CA ALA A 116 46.95 -11.75 20.54
C ALA A 116 48.37 -11.24 20.23
N LYS A 117 48.52 -10.41 19.19
CA LYS A 117 49.81 -9.79 18.84
C LYS A 117 50.30 -8.84 19.93
N ALA A 118 49.44 -7.95 20.42
CA ALA A 118 49.77 -7.02 21.50
C ALA A 118 50.16 -7.75 22.79
N ARG A 119 49.48 -8.87 23.12
CA ARG A 119 49.86 -9.74 24.24
C ARG A 119 51.24 -10.35 24.04
N ALA A 120 51.54 -10.87 22.85
CA ALA A 120 52.84 -11.46 22.57
C ALA A 120 53.98 -10.42 22.65
N GLU A 121 53.75 -9.20 22.13
CA GLU A 121 54.69 -8.08 22.23
C GLU A 121 54.90 -7.64 23.68
N ALA A 122 53.82 -7.47 24.45
CA ALA A 122 53.91 -7.14 25.88
C ALA A 122 54.68 -8.20 26.67
N MET A 123 54.44 -9.49 26.40
CA MET A 123 55.19 -10.57 27.04
C MET A 123 56.68 -10.49 26.69
N LYS A 124 57.05 -10.25 25.42
CA LYS A 124 58.45 -10.05 25.03
C LYS A 124 59.11 -8.89 25.77
N HIS A 125 58.43 -7.74 25.88
CA HIS A 125 58.96 -6.62 26.64
C HIS A 125 59.14 -6.93 28.13
N VAL A 126 58.25 -7.73 28.73
CA VAL A 126 58.45 -8.21 30.11
C VAL A 126 59.70 -9.11 30.21
N GLU A 127 59.97 -9.96 29.22
CA GLU A 127 61.19 -10.78 29.19
C GLU A 127 62.46 -9.93 29.03
N GLU A 128 62.44 -8.93 28.17
CA GLU A 128 63.54 -7.97 27.98
C GLU A 128 63.82 -7.19 29.28
N ILE A 129 62.78 -6.65 29.92
CA ILE A 129 62.92 -5.95 31.20
C ILE A 129 63.44 -6.90 32.29
N ALA A 130 62.98 -8.14 32.33
CA ALA A 130 63.47 -9.12 33.30
C ALA A 130 64.95 -9.48 33.07
N LEU A 131 65.39 -9.57 31.81
CA LEU A 131 66.79 -9.76 31.44
C LEU A 131 67.65 -8.57 31.85
N ASP A 132 67.19 -7.36 31.58
CA ASP A 132 67.90 -6.12 31.95
C ASP A 132 68.04 -6.00 33.47
N VAL A 133 66.95 -6.21 34.22
CA VAL A 133 66.97 -6.19 35.69
C VAL A 133 67.88 -7.29 36.26
N ALA A 134 67.86 -8.50 35.67
CA ALA A 134 68.76 -9.57 36.09
C ALA A 134 70.24 -9.24 35.80
N ALA A 135 70.54 -8.63 34.65
CA ALA A 135 71.88 -8.17 34.31
C ALA A 135 72.37 -7.07 35.26
N ASP A 136 71.50 -6.12 35.61
CA ASP A 136 71.79 -5.05 36.57
C ASP A 136 72.05 -5.62 37.97
N MET A 137 71.24 -6.56 38.44
CA MET A 137 71.44 -7.23 39.73
C MET A 137 72.76 -8.01 39.78
N VAL A 138 73.11 -8.74 38.72
CA VAL A 138 74.37 -9.50 38.65
C VAL A 138 75.58 -8.56 38.62
N THR A 139 75.48 -7.43 37.93
CA THR A 139 76.53 -6.41 37.91
C THR A 139 76.70 -5.77 39.29
N ALA A 140 75.60 -5.46 39.97
CA ALA A 140 75.61 -4.84 41.30
C ALA A 140 76.15 -5.77 42.41
N LEU A 141 75.87 -7.08 42.33
CA LEU A 141 76.30 -8.05 43.36
C LEU A 141 77.68 -8.67 43.05
N GLY A 142 78.06 -8.80 41.78
CA GLY A 142 79.26 -9.53 41.37
C GLY A 142 80.46 -8.68 40.95
N ASN A 143 80.27 -7.39 40.65
CA ASN A 143 81.29 -6.49 40.07
C ASN A 143 82.00 -7.06 38.82
N ILE A 144 81.30 -7.91 38.05
CA ILE A 144 81.77 -8.55 36.81
C ILE A 144 80.81 -8.15 35.68
N LYS A 145 81.34 -7.56 34.59
CA LYS A 145 80.55 -7.32 33.36
C LYS A 145 80.23 -8.67 32.71
N THR A 146 78.96 -9.07 32.72
CA THR A 146 78.50 -10.29 32.08
C THR A 146 78.11 -10.07 30.63
N ASP A 147 78.49 -11.02 29.76
CA ASP A 147 78.17 -11.02 28.33
C ASP A 147 76.68 -11.39 28.12
N PRO A 148 75.87 -10.55 27.43
CA PRO A 148 74.43 -10.76 27.27
C PRO A 148 74.05 -12.13 26.70
N LYS A 149 74.91 -12.73 25.86
CA LYS A 149 74.66 -14.08 25.30
C LYS A 149 74.74 -15.21 26.34
N LYS A 150 75.53 -15.05 27.40
CA LYS A 150 75.63 -16.05 28.48
C LYS A 150 74.44 -15.95 29.45
N LEU A 151 73.94 -14.74 29.69
CA LEU A 151 72.76 -14.50 30.51
C LEU A 151 71.50 -15.08 29.85
N GLN A 152 71.33 -14.86 28.54
CA GLN A 152 70.22 -15.41 27.77
C GLN A 152 70.17 -16.94 27.81
N LYS A 153 71.32 -17.60 27.60
CA LYS A 153 71.44 -19.07 27.73
C LYS A 153 71.14 -19.58 29.15
N ALA A 154 71.57 -18.88 30.19
CA ALA A 154 71.29 -19.28 31.57
C ALA A 154 69.79 -19.16 31.91
N LEU A 155 69.12 -18.13 31.39
CA LEU A 155 67.69 -17.91 31.57
C LEU A 155 66.83 -18.93 30.80
N ASP A 156 67.23 -19.29 29.57
CA ASP A 156 66.59 -20.37 28.80
C ASP A 156 66.73 -21.73 29.50
N THR A 157 67.88 -21.99 30.13
CA THR A 157 68.11 -23.22 30.91
C THR A 157 67.26 -23.24 32.18
N ALA A 158 67.09 -22.10 32.86
CA ALA A 158 66.20 -21.97 34.03
C ALA A 158 64.71 -22.11 33.66
N ARG A 159 64.30 -21.61 32.49
CA ARG A 159 62.94 -21.80 31.94
C ARG A 159 62.64 -23.27 31.62
N ALA A 160 63.59 -23.98 31.02
CA ALA A 160 63.45 -25.41 30.73
C ALA A 160 63.36 -26.27 32.00
N GLY A 161 64.01 -25.85 33.11
CA GLY A 161 63.89 -26.52 34.41
C GLY A 161 62.58 -26.25 35.16
N SER A 162 61.97 -25.08 34.96
CA SER A 162 60.69 -24.68 35.59
C SER A 162 59.47 -25.34 34.94
N ALA A 163 59.52 -25.63 33.63
CA ALA A 163 58.44 -26.32 32.91
C ALA A 163 58.45 -27.86 33.09
N ALA A 164 59.44 -28.41 33.81
CA ALA A 164 59.60 -29.83 34.09
C ALA A 164 59.17 -30.25 35.53
N LEU A 165 58.65 -29.31 36.31
CA LEU A 165 57.98 -29.50 37.60
C LEU A 165 56.49 -29.16 37.47
#